data_AF-A0A4Y9M6B4-F1
#
_entry.id   AF-A0A4Y9M6B4-F1
#
_cell.length_a   1.000
_cell.length_b   1.000
_cell.length_c   1.000
_cell.angle_alpha   90.00
_cell.angle_beta   90.00
_cell.angle_gamma   90.00
#
_symmetry.space_group_name_H-M   'P 1'
#
loop_
_entity.id
_entity.type
_entity.pdbx_description
1 polymer ?
#
loop_
_entity_poly.entity_id
_entity_poly.type
_entity_poly.pdbx_seq_one_letter_code
_entity_poly.pdbx_strand_id
1 'polypeptide(L)'
;MTATAQTLRPPSRALMFLEGRAIHEFGAFLGALPLLSLAPRGDGHPVLVLPGLVASDASTRALRTFLSGKGYAVSGWRQGRNYGLRPGVQHAMVDLVQELSDTHGRKISLVGWSLGGLYARQLAKMMPERVRQVITLGSPFAGDPRSTNAWRVYEWASGQKADQVDPRFGGELAVPPPVPTTAIFSRTDGVCAWQGCMEKSGAQTESIEIESSHCGMGHHPAAVYAVADRLAQKEGQWMPFDRSGWRSLAYPDPHR
;
A
#
# COMPACT_ATOMS: atom_id res chain seq x y z
N MET A 1 10.09 23.29 18.76
CA MET A 1 8.68 23.37 19.19
C MET A 1 8.01 22.05 18.86
N THR A 2 7.73 21.26 19.88
CA THR A 2 7.09 19.95 19.80
C THR A 2 5.64 20.13 19.35
N ALA A 3 5.33 19.74 18.11
CA ALA A 3 3.96 19.64 17.65
C ALA A 3 3.26 18.58 18.51
N THR A 4 2.28 19.01 19.29
CA THR A 4 1.30 18.14 19.93
C THR A 4 0.74 17.20 18.87
N ALA A 5 1.02 15.89 19.00
CA ALA A 5 0.37 14.88 18.19
C ALA A 5 -1.14 15.01 18.43
N GLN A 6 -1.86 15.67 17.52
CA GLN A 6 -3.31 15.62 17.52
C GLN A 6 -3.68 14.14 17.45
N THR A 7 -4.40 13.67 18.46
CA THR A 7 -4.89 12.29 18.52
C THR A 7 -5.85 12.08 17.35
N LEU A 8 -5.33 11.50 16.27
CA LEU A 8 -6.12 11.20 15.07
C LEU A 8 -7.24 10.23 15.47
N ARG A 9 -8.49 10.64 15.27
CA ARG A 9 -9.66 9.82 15.54
C ARG A 9 -9.91 8.87 14.38
N PRO A 10 -10.44 7.65 14.63
CA PRO A 10 -10.85 6.76 13.55
C PRO A 10 -11.95 7.41 12.68
N PRO A 11 -12.07 7.00 11.40
CA PRO A 11 -13.12 7.51 10.51
C PRO A 11 -14.53 7.31 11.07
N SER A 12 -15.45 8.18 10.66
CA SER A 12 -16.85 8.14 11.13
C SER A 12 -17.55 6.83 10.75
N ARG A 13 -18.56 6.44 11.53
CA ARG A 13 -19.39 5.25 11.22
C ARG A 13 -20.09 5.36 9.86
N ALA A 14 -20.40 6.58 9.42
CA ALA A 14 -20.95 6.83 8.09
C ALA A 14 -19.96 6.46 6.99
N LEU A 15 -18.68 6.88 7.10
CA LEU A 15 -17.63 6.47 6.16
C LEU A 15 -17.40 4.96 6.20
N MET A 16 -17.41 4.34 7.39
CA MET A 16 -17.29 2.88 7.52
C MET A 16 -18.43 2.13 6.82
N PHE A 17 -19.68 2.62 6.89
CA PHE A 17 -20.80 2.02 6.18
C PHE A 17 -20.66 2.16 4.66
N LEU A 18 -20.11 3.29 4.20
CA LEU A 18 -19.88 3.54 2.79
C LEU A 18 -18.79 2.64 2.17
N GLU A 19 -18.01 1.90 2.97
CA GLU A 19 -17.08 0.87 2.46
C GLU A 19 -17.77 -0.20 1.59
N GLY A 20 -19.09 -0.39 1.73
CA GLY A 20 -19.88 -1.24 0.82
C GLY A 20 -19.79 -0.84 -0.65
N ARG A 21 -19.42 0.42 -0.96
CA ARG A 21 -19.20 0.89 -2.33
C ARG A 21 -18.02 0.21 -3.03
N ALA A 22 -17.17 -0.52 -2.29
CA ALA A 22 -16.11 -1.35 -2.86
C ALA A 22 -16.60 -2.31 -3.97
N ILE A 23 -17.85 -2.75 -3.90
CA ILE A 23 -18.49 -3.58 -4.94
C ILE A 23 -18.66 -2.78 -6.24
N HIS A 24 -19.17 -1.55 -6.15
CA HIS A 24 -19.30 -0.67 -7.31
C HIS A 24 -17.95 -0.24 -7.86
N GLU A 25 -16.97 0.01 -6.99
CA GLU A 25 -15.58 0.30 -7.37
C GLU A 25 -14.95 -0.88 -8.11
N PHE A 26 -15.31 -2.13 -7.77
CA PHE A 26 -14.90 -3.31 -8.54
C PHE A 26 -15.57 -3.37 -9.92
N GLY A 27 -16.85 -3.02 -10.02
CA GLY A 27 -17.53 -2.87 -11.32
C GLY A 27 -16.87 -1.80 -12.18
N ALA A 28 -16.52 -0.65 -11.60
CA ALA A 28 -15.82 0.43 -12.26
C ALA A 28 -14.42 -0.01 -12.74
N PHE A 29 -13.70 -0.81 -11.95
CA PHE A 29 -12.44 -1.43 -12.36
C PHE A 29 -12.58 -2.25 -13.64
N LEU A 30 -13.56 -3.17 -13.68
CA LEU A 30 -13.82 -4.00 -14.84
C LEU A 30 -14.18 -3.14 -16.07
N GLY A 31 -15.04 -2.14 -15.90
CA GLY A 31 -15.41 -1.21 -16.96
C GLY A 31 -14.26 -0.32 -17.45
N ALA A 32 -13.30 -0.01 -16.57
CA ALA A 32 -12.14 0.82 -16.90
C ALA A 32 -10.96 0.04 -17.50
N LEU A 33 -11.02 -1.30 -17.60
CA LEU A 33 -9.92 -2.11 -18.14
C LEU A 33 -9.39 -1.63 -19.51
N PRO A 34 -10.23 -1.22 -20.49
CA PRO A 34 -9.74 -0.68 -21.76
C PRO A 34 -8.96 0.64 -21.60
N LEU A 35 -9.36 1.50 -20.66
CA LEU A 35 -8.62 2.73 -20.37
C LEU A 35 -7.32 2.41 -19.62
N LEU A 36 -7.39 1.51 -18.63
CA LEU A 36 -6.24 1.04 -17.88
C LEU A 36 -5.22 0.29 -18.75
N SER A 37 -5.61 -0.23 -19.91
CA SER A 37 -4.67 -0.82 -20.87
C SER A 37 -3.68 0.21 -21.44
N LEU A 38 -3.99 1.51 -21.36
CA LEU A 38 -3.08 2.61 -21.71
C LEU A 38 -2.07 2.95 -20.61
N ALA A 39 -2.24 2.42 -19.39
CA ALA A 39 -1.25 2.61 -18.33
C ALA A 39 0.15 2.08 -18.75
N PRO A 40 1.24 2.66 -18.24
CA PRO A 40 2.60 2.24 -18.58
C PRO A 40 2.84 0.73 -18.42
N ARG A 41 3.72 0.18 -19.27
CA ARG A 41 4.13 -1.23 -19.18
C ARG A 41 5.31 -1.38 -18.24
N GLY A 42 5.41 -2.55 -17.62
CA GLY A 42 6.53 -2.95 -16.80
C GLY A 42 7.75 -3.36 -17.62
N ASP A 43 8.90 -3.35 -16.96
CA ASP A 43 10.19 -3.80 -17.48
C ASP A 43 10.53 -5.25 -17.07
N GLY A 44 9.54 -6.03 -16.62
CA GLY A 44 9.74 -7.41 -16.17
C GLY A 44 10.17 -7.59 -14.71
N HIS A 45 10.42 -6.52 -13.94
CA HIS A 45 10.90 -6.68 -12.56
C HIS A 45 9.85 -7.34 -11.63
N PRO A 46 10.30 -8.03 -10.58
CA PRO A 46 9.40 -8.67 -9.62
C PRO A 46 8.63 -7.66 -8.76
N VAL A 47 7.35 -7.95 -8.52
CA VAL A 47 6.46 -7.15 -7.66
C VAL A 47 5.80 -8.06 -6.63
N LEU A 48 6.00 -7.77 -5.35
CA LEU A 48 5.33 -8.49 -4.25
C LEU A 48 4.14 -7.66 -3.75
N VAL A 49 2.95 -8.25 -3.77
CA VAL A 49 1.72 -7.60 -3.28
C VAL A 49 1.28 -8.18 -1.94
N LEU A 50 1.26 -7.35 -0.89
CA LEU A 50 0.93 -7.75 0.48
C LEU A 50 -0.51 -7.34 0.86
N PRO A 51 -1.37 -8.29 1.28
CA PRO A 51 -2.77 -8.02 1.57
C PRO A 51 -2.97 -7.35 2.94
N GLY A 52 -4.14 -6.73 3.13
CA GLY A 52 -4.57 -6.17 4.40
C GLY A 52 -4.92 -7.22 5.46
N LEU A 53 -5.27 -6.73 6.65
CA LEU A 53 -5.68 -7.56 7.78
C LEU A 53 -6.91 -8.42 7.44
N VAL A 54 -6.89 -9.69 7.83
CA VAL A 54 -7.93 -10.71 7.56
C VAL A 54 -8.17 -10.93 6.06
N ALA A 55 -7.31 -10.39 5.19
CA ALA A 55 -7.34 -10.60 3.74
C ALA A 55 -6.29 -11.64 3.31
N SER A 56 -6.24 -11.96 2.03
CA SER A 56 -5.33 -12.96 1.46
C SER A 56 -4.98 -12.60 0.01
N ASP A 57 -4.19 -13.44 -0.64
CA ASP A 57 -3.90 -13.31 -2.08
C ASP A 57 -5.15 -13.26 -2.97
N ALA A 58 -6.28 -13.83 -2.52
CA ALA A 58 -7.54 -13.70 -3.26
C ALA A 58 -8.00 -12.24 -3.36
N SER A 59 -7.82 -11.46 -2.30
CA SER A 59 -8.25 -10.05 -2.23
C SER A 59 -7.44 -9.12 -3.13
N THR A 60 -6.19 -9.46 -3.43
CA THR A 60 -5.30 -8.66 -4.28
C THR A 60 -5.24 -9.19 -5.72
N ARG A 61 -6.05 -10.20 -6.05
CA ARG A 61 -6.00 -10.89 -7.36
C ARG A 61 -6.23 -9.94 -8.52
N ALA A 62 -7.15 -8.98 -8.40
CA ALA A 62 -7.45 -8.01 -9.44
C ALA A 62 -6.21 -7.17 -9.81
N LEU A 63 -5.59 -6.53 -8.81
CA LEU A 63 -4.36 -5.78 -8.97
C LEU A 63 -3.24 -6.65 -9.54
N ARG A 64 -3.03 -7.85 -8.97
CA ARG A 64 -1.96 -8.75 -9.44
C ARG A 64 -2.15 -9.16 -10.89
N THR A 65 -3.37 -9.52 -11.28
CA THR A 65 -3.70 -9.90 -12.67
C THR A 65 -3.43 -8.74 -13.63
N PHE A 66 -3.85 -7.53 -13.26
CA PHE A 66 -3.58 -6.34 -14.05
C PHE A 66 -2.08 -6.08 -14.22
N LEU A 67 -1.31 -6.12 -13.12
CA LEU A 67 0.13 -5.89 -13.16
C LEU A 67 0.88 -6.99 -13.95
N SER A 68 0.47 -8.25 -13.83
CA SER A 68 0.99 -9.33 -14.69
C SER A 68 0.73 -9.03 -16.16
N GLY A 69 -0.48 -8.57 -16.51
CA GLY A 69 -0.85 -8.15 -17.87
C GLY A 69 -0.03 -6.94 -18.38
N LYS A 70 0.53 -6.14 -17.48
CA LYS A 70 1.47 -5.04 -17.81
C LYS A 70 2.92 -5.49 -17.96
N GLY A 71 3.23 -6.76 -17.73
CA GLY A 71 4.57 -7.32 -17.91
C GLY A 71 5.44 -7.30 -16.66
N TYR A 72 4.86 -7.26 -15.46
CA TYR A 72 5.59 -7.47 -14.22
C TYR A 72 5.60 -8.95 -13.80
N ALA A 73 6.66 -9.39 -13.12
CA ALA A 73 6.71 -10.69 -12.47
C ALA A 73 6.05 -10.62 -11.08
N VAL A 74 4.73 -10.76 -11.04
CA VAL A 74 3.95 -10.47 -9.83
C VAL A 74 3.80 -11.70 -8.95
N SER A 75 4.14 -11.55 -7.67
CA SER A 75 3.86 -12.53 -6.61
C SER A 75 2.82 -11.99 -5.62
N GLY A 76 1.98 -12.91 -5.12
CA GLY A 76 1.22 -12.68 -3.90
C GLY A 76 2.10 -12.86 -2.66
N TRP A 77 1.52 -12.65 -1.48
CA TRP A 77 2.25 -12.84 -0.23
C TRP A 77 2.54 -14.31 0.05
N ARG A 78 1.68 -15.29 -0.28
CA ARG A 78 1.90 -16.73 -0.05
C ARG A 78 1.89 -17.21 1.42
N GLN A 79 1.40 -16.41 2.37
CA GLN A 79 1.25 -16.83 3.78
C GLN A 79 -0.22 -17.12 4.19
N GLY A 80 -1.10 -17.33 3.21
CA GLY A 80 -2.52 -17.66 3.46
C GLY A 80 -3.35 -16.43 3.80
N ARG A 81 -3.98 -16.39 4.98
CA ARG A 81 -4.77 -15.25 5.46
C ARG A 81 -3.96 -14.40 6.44
N ASN A 82 -3.94 -13.08 6.23
CA ASN A 82 -3.14 -12.16 7.01
C ASN A 82 -3.77 -11.89 8.37
N TYR A 83 -3.31 -12.60 9.38
CA TYR A 83 -3.77 -12.42 10.76
C TYR A 83 -2.83 -11.54 11.58
N GLY A 84 -1.92 -10.78 10.97
CA GLY A 84 -0.90 -10.04 11.72
C GLY A 84 0.45 -10.77 11.81
N LEU A 85 1.38 -10.20 12.59
CA LEU A 85 2.74 -10.74 12.82
C LEU A 85 2.73 -11.92 13.80
N ARG A 86 1.99 -12.99 13.46
CA ARG A 86 2.05 -14.26 14.19
C ARG A 86 3.46 -14.87 14.10
N PRO A 87 3.85 -15.76 15.04
CA PRO A 87 5.17 -16.40 15.01
C PRO A 87 5.51 -16.97 13.64
N GLY A 88 6.68 -16.63 13.11
CA GLY A 88 7.18 -17.08 11.80
C GLY A 88 6.77 -16.21 10.61
N VAL A 89 5.71 -15.40 10.68
CA VAL A 89 5.24 -14.59 9.54
C VAL A 89 6.30 -13.58 9.09
N GLN A 90 7.00 -12.93 10.02
CA GLN A 90 8.09 -12.01 9.70
C GLN A 90 9.22 -12.70 8.93
N HIS A 91 9.69 -13.85 9.41
CA HIS A 91 10.76 -14.62 8.75
C HIS A 91 10.31 -15.05 7.35
N ALA A 92 9.08 -15.57 7.21
CA ALA A 92 8.53 -15.97 5.92
C ALA A 92 8.45 -14.80 4.92
N MET A 93 8.14 -13.58 5.37
CA MET A 93 8.15 -12.41 4.50
C MET A 93 9.57 -12.02 4.07
N VAL A 94 10.54 -12.08 4.99
CA VAL A 94 11.96 -11.83 4.68
C VAL A 94 12.47 -12.85 3.67
N ASP A 95 12.21 -14.14 3.90
CA ASP A 95 12.61 -15.23 3.01
C ASP A 95 12.00 -15.07 1.62
N LEU A 96 10.72 -14.65 1.53
CA LEU A 96 10.07 -14.43 0.26
C LEU A 96 10.67 -13.25 -0.53
N VAL A 97 11.05 -12.16 0.15
CA VAL A 97 11.72 -11.03 -0.52
C VAL A 97 13.07 -11.48 -1.09
N GLN A 98 13.83 -12.27 -0.32
CA GLN A 98 15.09 -12.85 -0.78
C GLN A 98 14.88 -13.80 -1.96
N GLU A 99 13.95 -14.74 -1.84
CA GLU A 99 13.59 -15.71 -2.89
C GLU A 99 13.25 -15.00 -4.22
N LEU A 100 12.36 -14.00 -4.17
CA LEU A 100 11.95 -13.26 -5.37
C LEU A 100 13.08 -12.44 -5.96
N SER A 101 13.90 -11.80 -5.12
CA SER A 101 15.04 -11.02 -5.56
C SER A 101 16.11 -11.89 -6.22
N ASP A 102 16.46 -13.01 -5.59
CA ASP A 102 17.50 -13.93 -6.06
C ASP A 102 17.06 -14.65 -7.35
N THR A 103 15.80 -15.10 -7.42
CA THR A 103 15.25 -15.79 -8.58
C THR A 103 15.28 -14.92 -9.84
N HIS A 104 15.01 -13.62 -9.69
CA HIS A 104 14.97 -12.69 -10.83
C HIS A 104 16.30 -11.97 -11.06
N GLY A 105 17.27 -12.06 -10.13
CA GLY A 105 18.50 -11.29 -10.18
C GLY A 105 18.27 -9.78 -10.18
N ARG A 106 17.17 -9.31 -9.58
CA ARG A 106 16.71 -7.91 -9.62
C ARG A 106 16.14 -7.49 -8.27
N LYS A 107 16.14 -6.17 -8.03
CA LYS A 107 15.38 -5.60 -6.90
C LYS A 107 13.88 -5.75 -7.14
N ILE A 108 13.14 -5.96 -6.06
CA ILE A 108 11.69 -6.15 -6.10
C ILE A 108 10.96 -4.87 -5.69
N SER A 109 9.79 -4.61 -6.29
CA SER A 109 8.90 -3.56 -5.80
C SER A 109 7.89 -4.15 -4.82
N LEU A 110 7.61 -3.44 -3.74
CA LEU A 110 6.64 -3.86 -2.73
C LEU A 110 5.36 -3.02 -2.85
N VAL A 111 4.22 -3.67 -3.03
CA VAL A 111 2.90 -3.01 -2.99
C VAL A 111 2.12 -3.56 -1.81
N GLY A 112 1.87 -2.73 -0.81
CA GLY A 112 1.19 -3.17 0.40
C GLY A 112 -0.14 -2.45 0.60
N TRP A 113 -1.19 -3.20 0.90
CA TRP A 113 -2.51 -2.66 1.19
C TRP A 113 -2.82 -2.75 2.67
N SER A 114 -3.25 -1.63 3.28
CA SER A 114 -3.60 -1.58 4.70
C SER A 114 -2.42 -2.09 5.54
N LEU A 115 -2.63 -3.09 6.41
CA LEU A 115 -1.58 -3.77 7.17
C LEU A 115 -0.41 -4.28 6.30
N GLY A 116 -0.66 -4.74 5.07
CA GLY A 116 0.40 -5.16 4.16
C GLY A 116 1.37 -4.04 3.78
N GLY A 117 0.92 -2.77 3.80
CA GLY A 117 1.80 -1.63 3.57
C GLY A 117 2.72 -1.33 4.74
N LEU A 118 2.30 -1.62 5.97
CA LEU A 118 3.19 -1.54 7.14
C LEU A 118 4.33 -2.54 6.97
N TYR A 119 4.03 -3.76 6.52
CA TYR A 119 5.04 -4.79 6.25
C TYR A 119 5.96 -4.40 5.10
N ALA A 120 5.42 -3.89 4.00
CA ALA A 120 6.20 -3.40 2.87
C ALA A 120 7.26 -2.38 3.30
N ARG A 121 6.88 -1.42 4.14
CA ARG A 121 7.80 -0.41 4.69
C ARG A 121 8.92 -1.04 5.52
N GLN A 122 8.58 -1.96 6.41
CA GLN A 122 9.59 -2.56 7.29
C GLN A 122 10.54 -3.48 6.53
N LEU A 123 10.04 -4.27 5.58
CA LEU A 123 10.88 -5.09 4.70
C LEU A 123 11.86 -4.21 3.89
N ALA A 124 11.40 -3.06 3.38
CA ALA A 124 12.24 -2.14 2.64
C ALA A 124 13.32 -1.44 3.49
N LYS A 125 13.10 -1.28 4.79
CA LYS A 125 14.14 -0.80 5.72
C LYS A 125 15.15 -1.87 6.08
N MET A 126 14.69 -3.12 6.20
CA MET A 126 15.54 -4.25 6.54
C MET A 126 16.44 -4.70 5.38
N MET A 127 15.96 -4.58 4.14
CA MET A 127 16.67 -5.07 2.93
C MET A 127 16.61 -4.04 1.78
N PRO A 128 17.06 -2.79 1.98
CA PRO A 128 16.97 -1.74 0.96
C PRO A 128 17.76 -2.05 -0.32
N GLU A 129 18.78 -2.90 -0.23
CA GLU A 129 19.54 -3.42 -1.36
C GLU A 129 18.72 -4.37 -2.25
N ARG A 130 17.66 -4.98 -1.72
CA ARG A 130 16.77 -5.90 -2.45
C ARG A 130 15.45 -5.26 -2.89
N VAL A 131 15.13 -4.08 -2.36
CA VAL A 131 13.87 -3.39 -2.65
C VAL A 131 14.09 -2.19 -3.58
N ARG A 132 13.32 -2.14 -4.66
CA ARG A 132 13.32 -1.08 -5.66
C ARG A 132 12.54 0.14 -5.21
N GLN A 133 11.32 -0.08 -4.70
CA GLN A 133 10.42 0.95 -4.22
C GLN A 133 9.28 0.34 -3.39
N VAL A 134 8.59 1.19 -2.63
CA VAL A 134 7.41 0.84 -1.83
C VAL A 134 6.21 1.67 -2.29
N ILE A 135 5.08 1.01 -2.50
CA ILE A 135 3.78 1.66 -2.75
C ILE A 135 2.80 1.16 -1.71
N THR A 136 2.23 2.07 -0.91
CA THR A 136 1.22 1.71 0.10
C THR A 136 -0.17 2.17 -0.32
N LEU A 137 -1.19 1.36 -0.07
CA LEU A 137 -2.59 1.68 -0.31
C LEU A 137 -3.31 1.77 1.04
N GLY A 138 -3.74 2.97 1.46
CA GLY A 138 -4.53 3.16 2.68
C GLY A 138 -3.88 2.60 3.95
N SER A 139 -2.56 2.72 4.07
CA SER A 139 -1.80 2.10 5.15
C SER A 139 -1.49 3.08 6.28
N PRO A 140 -1.97 2.87 7.52
CA PRO A 140 -1.82 3.84 8.60
C PRO A 140 -0.45 3.72 9.30
N PHE A 141 0.61 4.26 8.70
CA PHE A 141 1.98 4.19 9.24
C PHE A 141 2.44 5.43 10.03
N ALA A 142 1.74 6.57 9.87
CA ALA A 142 2.12 7.87 10.44
C ALA A 142 1.15 8.38 11.53
N GLY A 143 0.26 7.51 12.04
CA GLY A 143 -0.73 7.85 13.07
C GLY A 143 -0.70 6.91 14.27
N ASP A 144 -1.49 7.24 15.29
CA ASP A 144 -1.72 6.37 16.44
C ASP A 144 -2.31 5.02 15.95
N PRO A 145 -1.83 3.85 16.41
CA PRO A 145 -2.38 2.56 16.01
C PRO A 145 -3.89 2.37 16.25
N ARG A 146 -4.50 3.18 17.12
CA ARG A 146 -5.95 3.19 17.40
C ARG A 146 -6.74 4.16 16.51
N SER A 147 -6.08 4.89 15.60
CA SER A 147 -6.72 5.77 14.62
C SER A 147 -7.37 5.03 13.43
N THR A 148 -7.66 3.73 13.58
CA THR A 148 -8.30 2.88 12.58
C THR A 148 -9.48 2.11 13.17
N ASN A 149 -10.58 1.97 12.44
CA ASN A 149 -11.70 1.09 12.82
C ASN A 149 -11.31 -0.40 12.86
N ALA A 150 -10.13 -0.78 12.34
CA ALA A 150 -9.64 -2.16 12.31
C ALA A 150 -8.80 -2.56 13.54
N TRP A 151 -8.50 -1.68 14.49
CA TRP A 151 -7.55 -1.99 15.58
C TRP A 151 -8.01 -3.19 16.43
N ARG A 152 -9.30 -3.30 16.75
CA ARG A 152 -9.84 -4.44 17.52
C ARG A 152 -9.72 -5.76 16.76
N VAL A 153 -9.94 -5.71 15.44
CA VAL A 153 -9.78 -6.87 14.56
C VAL A 153 -8.31 -7.27 14.52
N TYR A 154 -7.40 -6.29 14.52
CA TYR A 154 -5.96 -6.56 14.55
C TYR A 154 -5.57 -7.28 15.83
N GLU A 155 -5.97 -6.76 16.99
CA GLU A 155 -5.61 -7.36 18.27
C GLU A 155 -6.15 -8.78 18.41
N TRP A 156 -7.41 -8.99 18.00
CA TRP A 156 -8.02 -10.31 17.99
C TRP A 156 -7.32 -11.28 17.02
N ALA A 157 -7.00 -10.84 15.80
CA ALA A 157 -6.40 -11.70 14.78
C ALA A 157 -4.95 -12.04 15.11
N SER A 158 -4.17 -11.07 15.57
CA SER A 158 -2.73 -11.19 15.81
C SER A 158 -2.40 -11.74 17.18
N GLY A 159 -3.29 -11.58 18.17
CA GLY A 159 -3.00 -11.83 19.57
C GLY A 159 -2.02 -10.81 20.18
N GLN A 160 -1.71 -9.72 19.46
CA GLN A 160 -0.82 -8.65 19.91
C GLN A 160 -1.61 -7.37 20.13
N LYS A 161 -1.19 -6.51 21.04
CA LYS A 161 -1.82 -5.20 21.19
C LYS A 161 -1.49 -4.30 19.99
N ALA A 162 -2.38 -3.41 19.61
CA ALA A 162 -2.18 -2.53 18.46
C ALA A 162 -0.99 -1.55 18.68
N ASP A 163 -0.66 -1.24 19.94
CA ASP A 163 0.47 -0.40 20.33
C ASP A 163 1.80 -1.17 20.47
N GLN A 164 1.79 -2.50 20.37
CA GLN A 164 3.01 -3.30 20.38
C GLN A 164 3.68 -3.26 19.01
N VAL A 165 4.72 -2.44 18.91
CA VAL A 165 5.64 -2.42 17.76
C VAL A 165 6.88 -3.23 18.14
N ASP A 166 7.26 -4.24 17.35
CA ASP A 166 8.57 -4.88 17.49
C ASP A 166 9.63 -3.98 16.83
N PRO A 167 10.51 -3.29 17.59
CA PRO A 167 11.50 -2.40 17.02
C PRO A 167 12.51 -3.13 16.12
N ARG A 168 12.63 -4.46 16.23
CA ARG A 168 13.53 -5.27 15.38
C ARG A 168 12.96 -5.48 13.97
N PHE A 169 11.67 -5.20 13.75
CA PHE A 169 11.07 -5.25 12.43
C PHE A 169 11.11 -3.86 11.77
N GLY A 170 12.31 -3.42 11.39
CA GLY A 170 12.56 -2.20 10.61
C GLY A 170 12.41 -0.86 11.37
N GLY A 171 12.25 -0.87 12.69
CA GLY A 171 12.19 0.35 13.50
C GLY A 171 10.88 1.13 13.36
N GLU A 172 10.92 2.46 13.53
CA GLU A 172 9.72 3.32 13.57
C GLU A 172 8.95 3.33 12.23
N LEU A 173 7.66 2.96 12.25
CA LEU A 173 6.81 2.88 11.04
C LEU A 173 6.72 4.21 10.25
N ALA A 174 6.66 5.33 10.97
CA ALA A 174 6.50 6.67 10.40
C ALA A 174 7.74 7.16 9.64
N VAL A 175 8.94 6.61 9.96
CA VAL A 175 10.15 6.90 9.19
C VAL A 175 10.02 6.24 7.82
N PRO A 176 10.21 6.96 6.70
CA PRO A 176 10.15 6.37 5.37
C PRO A 176 11.33 5.39 5.15
N PRO A 177 11.13 4.30 4.39
CA PRO A 177 12.23 3.46 3.93
C PRO A 177 13.27 4.25 3.13
N PRO A 178 14.55 3.84 3.10
CA PRO A 178 15.61 4.50 2.32
C PRO A 178 15.56 4.13 0.83
N VAL A 179 14.35 4.02 0.28
CA VAL A 179 14.04 3.75 -1.13
C VAL A 179 12.82 4.59 -1.54
N PRO A 180 12.59 4.83 -2.83
CA PRO A 180 11.40 5.54 -3.29
C PRO A 180 10.12 4.97 -2.69
N THR A 181 9.30 5.86 -2.11
CA THR A 181 8.09 5.46 -1.39
C THR A 181 6.91 6.33 -1.77
N THR A 182 5.82 5.71 -2.23
CA THR A 182 4.57 6.39 -2.58
C THR A 182 3.45 5.90 -1.68
N ALA A 183 2.74 6.83 -1.03
CA ALA A 183 1.53 6.53 -0.29
C ALA A 183 0.28 6.95 -1.07
N ILE A 184 -0.57 5.99 -1.42
CA ILE A 184 -1.89 6.24 -2.00
C ILE A 184 -2.91 6.21 -0.87
N PHE A 185 -3.66 7.29 -0.71
CA PHE A 185 -4.66 7.42 0.34
C PHE A 185 -5.96 8.00 -0.20
N SER A 186 -7.01 7.94 0.62
CA SER A 186 -8.31 8.52 0.31
C SER A 186 -8.88 9.21 1.54
N ARG A 187 -9.36 10.45 1.39
CA ARG A 187 -10.07 11.16 2.47
C ARG A 187 -11.41 10.52 2.81
N THR A 188 -11.95 9.70 1.91
CA THR A 188 -13.20 8.97 2.11
C THR A 188 -12.99 7.55 2.65
N ASP A 189 -11.76 7.18 3.03
CA ASP A 189 -11.44 5.92 3.70
C ASP A 189 -12.24 5.79 5.02
N GLY A 190 -13.05 4.73 5.12
CA GLY A 190 -13.88 4.44 6.28
C GLY A 190 -13.21 3.54 7.33
N VAL A 191 -12.00 3.05 7.07
CA VAL A 191 -11.28 2.12 7.94
C VAL A 191 -10.13 2.84 8.64
N CYS A 192 -9.26 3.51 7.91
CA CYS A 192 -8.07 4.17 8.43
C CYS A 192 -8.20 5.69 8.36
N ALA A 193 -7.78 6.40 9.42
CA ALA A 193 -7.66 7.85 9.37
C ALA A 193 -6.63 8.23 8.30
N TRP A 194 -7.09 8.91 7.24
CA TRP A 194 -6.30 9.16 6.05
C TRP A 194 -5.01 9.94 6.31
N GLN A 195 -5.00 10.82 7.33
CA GLN A 195 -3.82 11.59 7.73
C GLN A 195 -2.67 10.66 8.16
N GLY A 196 -3.00 9.53 8.80
CA GLY A 196 -2.02 8.53 9.20
C GLY A 196 -1.50 7.70 8.02
N CYS A 197 -2.09 7.84 6.84
CA CYS A 197 -1.71 7.13 5.62
C CYS A 197 -0.88 7.99 4.67
N MET A 198 -0.51 9.21 5.06
CA MET A 198 0.25 10.14 4.23
C MET A 198 1.74 10.09 4.53
N GLU A 199 2.53 10.17 3.48
CA GLU A 199 3.96 10.49 3.57
C GLU A 199 4.18 11.96 3.89
N LYS A 200 5.27 12.23 4.62
CA LYS A 200 5.86 13.57 4.61
C LYS A 200 6.61 13.74 3.30
N SER A 201 6.31 14.83 2.57
CA SER A 201 6.96 15.14 1.30
C SER A 201 8.48 15.23 1.49
N GLY A 202 9.22 14.50 0.66
CA GLY A 202 10.66 14.38 0.73
C GLY A 202 11.24 14.10 -0.66
N ALA A 203 12.57 13.92 -0.73
CA ALA A 203 13.26 13.80 -2.03
C ALA A 203 12.79 12.60 -2.88
N GLN A 204 12.31 11.54 -2.24
CA GLN A 204 11.81 10.32 -2.89
C GLN A 204 10.54 9.79 -2.22
N THR A 205 9.80 10.66 -1.52
CA THR A 205 8.57 10.30 -0.81
C THR A 205 7.43 11.21 -1.26
N GLU A 206 6.29 10.63 -1.60
CA GLU A 206 5.10 11.40 -1.98
C GLU A 206 3.80 10.74 -1.52
N SER A 207 2.74 11.54 -1.47
CA SER A 207 1.37 11.07 -1.28
C SER A 207 0.50 11.35 -2.51
N ILE A 208 -0.32 10.39 -2.92
CA ILE A 208 -1.30 10.52 -4.00
C ILE A 208 -2.69 10.35 -3.39
N GLU A 209 -3.52 11.39 -3.48
CA GLU A 209 -4.94 11.31 -3.11
C GLU A 209 -5.74 10.69 -4.26
N ILE A 210 -6.65 9.80 -3.92
CA ILE A 210 -7.73 9.33 -4.80
C ILE A 210 -9.06 9.35 -4.04
N GLU A 211 -10.17 9.33 -4.75
CA GLU A 211 -11.49 9.10 -4.16
C GLU A 211 -11.81 7.60 -4.20
N SER A 212 -11.74 6.94 -3.06
CA SER A 212 -11.96 5.49 -2.94
C SER A 212 -12.43 5.12 -1.53
N SER A 213 -13.14 4.00 -1.38
CA SER A 213 -13.21 3.26 -0.12
C SER A 213 -11.87 2.60 0.20
N HIS A 214 -11.67 2.22 1.46
CA HIS A 214 -10.52 1.42 1.88
C HIS A 214 -10.52 0.04 1.22
N CYS A 215 -11.68 -0.63 1.29
CA CYS A 215 -11.93 -1.98 0.80
C CYS A 215 -11.79 -2.06 -0.73
N GLY A 216 -12.10 -0.98 -1.43
CA GLY A 216 -11.98 -0.90 -2.88
C GLY A 216 -10.62 -0.44 -3.39
N MET A 217 -9.76 0.11 -2.53
CA MET A 217 -8.49 0.69 -2.96
C MET A 217 -7.57 -0.32 -3.66
N GLY A 218 -7.66 -1.61 -3.28
CA GLY A 218 -6.93 -2.70 -3.92
C GLY A 218 -7.33 -2.98 -5.36
N HIS A 219 -8.45 -2.44 -5.85
CA HIS A 219 -8.92 -2.60 -7.22
C HIS A 219 -9.46 -1.32 -7.84
N HIS A 220 -9.45 -0.18 -7.14
CA HIS A 220 -9.96 1.08 -7.67
C HIS A 220 -9.18 1.51 -8.93
N PRO A 221 -9.83 1.91 -10.05
CA PRO A 221 -9.14 2.27 -11.29
C PRO A 221 -8.01 3.30 -11.10
N ALA A 222 -8.27 4.36 -10.32
CA ALA A 222 -7.26 5.39 -10.05
C ALA A 222 -6.08 4.84 -9.21
N ALA A 223 -6.34 3.95 -8.25
CA ALA A 223 -5.27 3.31 -7.48
C ALA A 223 -4.41 2.42 -8.38
N VAL A 224 -5.06 1.57 -9.17
CA VAL A 224 -4.39 0.62 -10.06
C VAL A 224 -3.55 1.33 -11.12
N TYR A 225 -4.07 2.41 -11.72
CA TYR A 225 -3.30 3.24 -12.65
C TYR A 225 -2.08 3.88 -11.96
N ALA A 226 -2.27 4.49 -10.79
CA ALA A 226 -1.17 5.11 -10.05
C ALA A 226 -0.10 4.09 -9.67
N VAL A 227 -0.48 2.88 -9.24
CA VAL A 227 0.47 1.80 -8.98
C VAL A 227 1.30 1.46 -10.23
N ALA A 228 0.66 1.27 -11.39
CA ALA A 228 1.40 0.98 -12.63
C ALA A 228 2.32 2.13 -13.05
N ASP A 229 1.85 3.37 -12.92
CA ASP A 229 2.63 4.56 -13.25
C ASP A 229 3.89 4.68 -12.37
N ARG A 230 3.77 4.47 -11.05
CA ARG A 230 4.93 4.45 -10.13
C ARG A 230 5.86 3.27 -10.39
N LEU A 231 5.31 2.08 -10.64
CA LEU A 231 6.10 0.88 -10.96
C LEU A 231 6.89 1.01 -12.27
N ALA A 232 6.45 1.84 -13.21
CA ALA A 232 7.14 2.01 -14.50
C ALA A 232 8.41 2.86 -14.42
N GLN A 233 8.64 3.58 -13.33
CA GLN A 233 9.83 4.41 -13.17
C GLN A 233 11.11 3.58 -13.05
N LYS A 234 12.15 3.96 -13.78
CA LYS A 234 13.46 3.29 -13.73
C LYS A 234 14.17 3.54 -12.41
N GLU A 235 14.99 2.59 -11.99
CA GLU A 235 15.84 2.74 -10.80
C GLU A 235 16.73 3.99 -10.93
N GLY A 236 16.79 4.80 -9.87
CA GLY A 236 17.55 6.07 -9.85
C GLY A 236 16.91 7.22 -10.62
N GLN A 237 15.75 7.03 -11.26
CA GLN A 237 15.04 8.06 -12.04
C GLN A 237 13.68 8.40 -11.42
N TRP A 238 13.61 8.42 -10.08
CA TRP A 238 12.36 8.71 -9.41
C TRP A 238 11.90 10.16 -9.67
N MET A 239 10.63 10.31 -10.01
CA MET A 239 9.95 11.58 -10.24
C MET A 239 8.57 11.55 -9.54
N PRO A 240 8.11 12.69 -9.00
CA PRO A 240 6.77 12.81 -8.43
C PRO A 240 5.65 12.51 -9.45
N PHE A 241 4.45 12.22 -8.94
CA PHE A 241 3.31 11.88 -9.76
C PHE A 241 2.80 13.10 -10.52
N ASP A 242 2.79 12.99 -11.85
CA ASP A 242 2.29 14.06 -12.71
C ASP A 242 0.76 14.06 -12.72
N ARG A 243 0.19 15.09 -12.10
CA ARG A 243 -1.26 15.31 -11.97
C ARG A 243 -1.83 16.21 -13.07
N SER A 244 -1.05 16.55 -14.09
CA SER A 244 -1.51 17.43 -15.17
C SER A 244 -2.49 16.75 -16.14
N GLY A 245 -3.17 17.57 -16.94
CA GLY A 245 -4.10 17.10 -17.96
C GLY A 245 -5.31 16.36 -17.36
N TRP A 246 -5.71 15.25 -17.97
CA TRP A 246 -6.88 14.48 -17.51
C TRP A 246 -6.72 13.92 -16.09
N ARG A 247 -5.47 13.73 -15.62
CA ARG A 247 -5.19 13.17 -14.29
C ARG A 247 -5.66 14.10 -13.17
N SER A 248 -5.72 15.41 -13.40
CA SER A 248 -6.22 16.36 -12.38
C SER A 248 -7.69 16.10 -12.01
N LEU A 249 -8.45 15.40 -12.87
CA LEU A 249 -9.84 15.03 -12.62
C LEU A 249 -9.96 13.81 -11.69
N ALA A 250 -8.95 12.94 -11.66
CA ALA A 250 -8.97 11.69 -10.89
C ALA A 250 -8.04 11.71 -9.67
N TYR A 251 -7.08 12.63 -9.65
CA TYR A 251 -6.05 12.75 -8.61
C TYR A 251 -6.02 14.18 -8.07
N PRO A 252 -6.80 14.47 -7.00
CA PRO A 252 -6.79 15.77 -6.35
C PRO A 252 -5.40 16.15 -5.80
N ASP A 253 -5.21 17.44 -5.53
CA ASP A 253 -4.06 17.90 -4.74
C ASP A 253 -4.15 17.30 -3.32
N PRO A 254 -3.17 16.47 -2.88
CA PRO A 254 -3.19 15.86 -1.56
C PRO A 254 -3.17 16.87 -0.41
N HIS A 255 -2.77 18.13 -0.66
CA HIS A 255 -2.66 19.20 0.33
C HIS A 255 -3.83 20.20 0.32
N ARG A 256 -4.91 19.92 -0.45
CA ARG A 256 -6.11 20.77 -0.52
C ARG A 256 -6.94 20.84 0.77
#